data_AF-A0A196SCQ1-F1
#
_entry.id   AF-A0A196SCQ1-F1
#
_cell.length_a   1.000
_cell.length_b   1.000
_cell.length_c   1.000
_cell.angle_alpha   90.00
_cell.angle_beta   90.00
_cell.angle_gamma   90.00
#
_symmetry.space_group_name_H-M   'P 1'
#
loop_
_entity.id
_entity.type
_entity.pdbx_description
1 polymer ?
#
loop_
_entity_poly.entity_id
_entity_poly.type
_entity_poly.pdbx_seq_one_letter_code
_entity_poly.pdbx_strand_id
1 'polypeptide(L)'
;MQPPRTRKGMTAAQLYSLNAIGNEIPTQEEHPKAEQAQQPAAVVDSKPMKLSNPNDRINLNRIPHPEEDDHLRHVGWSTDDDYTGPIPFPTHQYVFKDTGNSSYRFMRPTMRVVPQSYYMLNKTKIPASVFVTPFADHAVEEEIPVMDGTKGMVRCQECCYLSSQDQSFYDELGACCCFSGVNVDLIVACREHVHLAEQQILPKHTGGSVYLCNDLGTPYHNAALSQLHAYIQSLILEEHYWDCVMKLRVSGEIGIESVCGSVSTNEDEDPIAAMMNSHSTVEFCLDYPKYPRFYILCVACMHSFTDTFTSDQGDRRIRVFNQRLQVTDAYPRFFKGIDGSAVALSLARTAAFQTDTVSLPEIRENLQSTVEDMLLQYRNQCSASSSTGQLVLPENGKLLPLLLNCLLKSPLLLVNEANKRELMNVYPRGDLRAWAIQYVMNCDAVQFMDFAYPSLFKLEPAKVGWGVVDEATGFVSKPEYCFLTASALELSGVYLLTGWMGLIIVVGNQVAPEVLEQLFGVQAVPDAYTAAQLALLPEGSNALCDRVNVLVGDYQNRFGCYLQPRVVVRGTTEASRVIEMMTEDVQRNTPSFSDLLMQVHSNIIASV
;
A
#
# COMPACT_ATOMS: atom_id res chain seq x y z
N MET A 1 55.06 24.41 3.34
CA MET A 1 54.01 23.43 3.67
C MET A 1 52.71 24.20 3.87
N GLN A 2 51.80 24.13 2.90
CA GLN A 2 50.46 24.72 2.94
C GLN A 2 49.44 23.61 3.27
N PRO A 3 48.34 23.90 3.99
CA PRO A 3 47.32 22.91 4.30
C PRO A 3 46.44 22.62 3.06
N PRO A 4 45.83 21.42 2.95
CA PRO A 4 44.98 21.08 1.82
C PRO A 4 43.66 21.86 1.90
N ARG A 5 43.23 22.40 0.75
CA ARG A 5 41.94 23.07 0.56
C ARG A 5 40.81 22.06 0.70
N THR A 6 39.93 22.26 1.68
CA THR A 6 38.66 21.55 1.84
C THR A 6 37.73 21.86 0.66
N ARG A 7 37.31 20.83 -0.08
CA ARG A 7 36.19 20.92 -1.03
C ARG A 7 34.90 21.04 -0.23
N LYS A 8 34.14 22.12 -0.42
CA LYS A 8 32.75 22.22 0.05
C LYS A 8 31.92 21.21 -0.74
N GLY A 9 31.36 20.22 -0.06
CA GLY A 9 30.35 19.31 -0.61
C GLY A 9 29.00 20.04 -0.70
N MET A 10 28.31 19.84 -1.81
CA MET A 10 26.95 20.32 -2.07
C MET A 10 25.94 19.31 -1.52
N THR A 11 24.77 19.78 -1.06
CA THR A 11 23.68 18.92 -0.55
C THR A 11 22.94 18.21 -1.69
N ALA A 12 22.30 17.07 -1.39
CA ALA A 12 21.59 16.23 -2.37
C ALA A 12 20.50 16.97 -3.17
N ALA A 13 19.90 18.03 -2.61
CA ALA A 13 18.95 18.90 -3.32
C ALA A 13 19.57 19.70 -4.49
N GLN A 14 20.89 19.92 -4.47
CA GLN A 14 21.62 20.66 -5.51
C GLN A 14 22.02 19.77 -6.70
N LEU A 15 21.99 18.44 -6.54
CA LEU A 15 22.29 17.50 -7.64
C LEU A 15 21.10 17.32 -8.60
N TYR A 16 19.87 17.50 -8.13
CA TYR A 16 18.66 17.32 -8.94
C TYR A 16 18.21 18.58 -9.71
N SER A 17 18.76 19.75 -9.39
CA SER A 17 18.45 21.02 -10.07
C SER A 17 19.36 21.33 -11.27
N LEU A 18 20.34 20.48 -11.58
CA LEU A 18 21.33 20.70 -12.65
C LEU A 18 20.90 20.23 -14.05
N ASN A 19 19.74 19.59 -14.20
CA ASN A 19 19.21 19.20 -15.53
C ASN A 19 18.33 20.29 -16.20
N ALA A 20 18.28 21.50 -15.65
CA ALA A 20 17.48 22.60 -16.17
C ALA A 20 18.32 23.87 -16.41
N ILE A 21 19.34 23.82 -17.30
CA ILE A 21 19.88 25.04 -17.91
C ILE A 21 20.19 24.78 -19.39
N GLY A 22 19.33 25.35 -20.24
CA GLY A 22 19.53 25.44 -21.67
C GLY A 22 18.48 26.36 -22.26
N ASN A 23 18.54 27.65 -21.96
CA ASN A 23 18.20 28.75 -22.86
C ASN A 23 18.46 30.10 -22.17
N GLU A 24 19.47 30.81 -22.66
CA GLU A 24 19.72 32.21 -22.34
C GLU A 24 18.59 33.08 -22.91
N ILE A 25 18.02 33.94 -22.06
CA ILE A 25 17.06 34.97 -22.46
C ILE A 25 17.86 36.25 -22.77
N PRO A 26 17.81 36.81 -23.99
CA PRO A 26 18.32 38.15 -24.23
C PRO A 26 17.30 39.20 -23.76
N THR A 27 17.81 40.17 -23.02
CA THR A 27 17.16 41.42 -22.63
C THR A 27 16.63 42.19 -23.85
N GLN A 28 15.38 42.66 -23.82
CA GLN A 28 14.90 43.72 -24.71
C GLN A 28 13.98 44.72 -23.99
N GLU A 29 14.07 45.94 -24.52
CA GLU A 29 13.69 47.25 -24.03
C GLU A 29 12.17 47.53 -24.05
N GLU A 30 11.78 48.59 -23.35
CA GLU A 30 10.42 49.11 -23.24
C GLU A 30 9.90 49.82 -24.52
N HIS A 31 8.56 49.73 -24.70
CA HIS A 31 7.58 50.60 -25.41
C HIS A 31 6.82 49.96 -26.59
N PRO A 32 5.62 50.46 -26.97
CA PRO A 32 4.43 50.77 -26.16
C PRO A 32 3.12 50.13 -26.73
N LYS A 33 2.03 50.27 -25.97
CA LYS A 33 0.67 49.74 -26.19
C LYS A 33 0.04 50.08 -27.55
N ALA A 34 -0.70 49.13 -28.12
CA ALA A 34 -1.80 49.37 -29.06
C ALA A 34 -2.98 48.43 -28.77
N GLU A 35 -4.16 49.01 -28.57
CA GLU A 35 -5.46 48.34 -28.42
C GLU A 35 -5.90 47.70 -29.75
N GLN A 36 -6.47 46.49 -29.71
CA GLN A 36 -7.49 46.07 -30.67
C GLN A 36 -8.36 44.91 -30.15
N ALA A 37 -9.64 45.25 -29.98
CA ALA A 37 -10.89 44.47 -30.00
C ALA A 37 -10.88 42.95 -29.72
N GLN A 38 -11.62 42.58 -28.66
CA GLN A 38 -12.08 41.23 -28.34
C GLN A 38 -13.02 40.65 -29.41
N GLN A 39 -12.73 39.41 -29.84
CA GLN A 39 -13.71 38.48 -30.40
C GLN A 39 -13.65 37.16 -29.59
N PRO A 40 -14.80 36.50 -29.33
CA PRO A 40 -14.86 35.33 -28.45
C PRO A 40 -14.24 34.11 -29.11
N ALA A 41 -13.37 33.40 -28.37
CA ALA A 41 -12.75 32.15 -28.79
C ALA A 41 -13.79 31.03 -28.90
N ALA A 42 -13.76 30.33 -30.04
CA ALA A 42 -14.61 29.19 -30.36
C ALA A 42 -14.25 27.96 -29.50
N VAL A 43 -15.28 27.23 -29.07
CA VAL A 43 -15.20 25.92 -28.42
C VAL A 43 -14.57 24.92 -29.40
N VAL A 44 -13.43 24.32 -29.04
CA VAL A 44 -12.84 23.21 -29.78
C VAL A 44 -13.55 21.92 -29.38
N ASP A 45 -14.41 21.46 -30.28
CA ASP A 45 -15.12 20.19 -30.19
C ASP A 45 -14.13 19.04 -30.49
N SER A 46 -13.71 18.31 -29.47
CA SER A 46 -12.77 17.18 -29.61
C SER A 46 -13.48 15.98 -30.23
N LYS A 47 -13.31 15.76 -31.54
CA LYS A 47 -13.75 14.53 -32.19
C LYS A 47 -12.91 13.33 -31.72
N PRO A 48 -13.52 12.16 -31.43
CA PRO A 48 -12.78 10.96 -31.08
C PRO A 48 -12.01 10.44 -32.30
N MET A 49 -10.73 10.11 -32.09
CA MET A 49 -9.84 9.55 -33.09
C MET A 49 -10.30 8.12 -33.43
N LYS A 50 -10.59 7.82 -34.70
CA LYS A 50 -10.92 6.46 -35.14
C LYS A 50 -9.63 5.65 -35.30
N LEU A 51 -9.45 4.61 -34.48
CA LEU A 51 -8.41 3.60 -34.69
C LEU A 51 -8.68 2.82 -35.99
N SER A 52 -7.62 2.59 -36.77
CA SER A 52 -7.62 1.65 -37.88
C SER A 52 -7.49 0.23 -37.34
N ASN A 53 -8.44 -0.64 -37.73
CA ASN A 53 -8.62 -2.06 -37.40
C ASN A 53 -9.39 -2.42 -36.11
N PRO A 54 -10.58 -3.07 -36.20
CA PRO A 54 -11.38 -3.49 -35.04
C PRO A 54 -10.84 -4.71 -34.26
N ASN A 55 -9.80 -5.38 -34.77
CA ASN A 55 -9.17 -6.54 -34.12
C ASN A 55 -7.99 -6.17 -33.20
N ASP A 56 -7.53 -4.92 -33.16
CA ASP A 56 -6.49 -4.43 -32.24
C ASP A 56 -7.07 -3.89 -30.93
N ARG A 57 -8.32 -4.26 -30.60
CA ARG A 57 -8.93 -3.91 -29.32
C ARG A 57 -8.41 -4.83 -28.22
N ILE A 58 -7.92 -4.24 -27.13
CA ILE A 58 -7.63 -4.95 -25.88
C ILE A 58 -8.87 -5.78 -25.52
N ASN A 59 -8.71 -7.10 -25.38
CA ASN A 59 -9.79 -7.96 -24.96
C ASN A 59 -10.03 -7.76 -23.46
N LEU A 60 -11.06 -6.97 -23.14
CA LEU A 60 -11.45 -6.60 -21.77
C LEU A 60 -11.73 -7.83 -20.90
N ASN A 61 -12.11 -8.97 -21.49
CA ASN A 61 -12.38 -10.21 -20.75
C ASN A 61 -11.10 -10.95 -20.30
N ARG A 62 -9.91 -10.47 -20.69
CA ARG A 62 -8.61 -11.03 -20.29
C ARG A 62 -7.83 -10.11 -19.36
N ILE A 63 -8.51 -9.12 -18.79
CA ILE A 63 -7.90 -8.21 -17.83
C ILE A 63 -7.50 -9.01 -16.58
N PRO A 64 -6.25 -8.89 -16.12
CA PRO A 64 -5.83 -9.56 -14.89
C PRO A 64 -6.45 -8.89 -13.67
N HIS A 65 -7.08 -9.70 -12.81
CA HIS A 65 -7.59 -9.27 -11.51
C HIS A 65 -6.87 -10.04 -10.39
N PRO A 66 -6.87 -9.51 -9.15
CA PRO A 66 -6.46 -10.28 -7.99
C PRO A 66 -7.44 -11.45 -7.85
N GLU A 67 -6.93 -12.68 -7.89
CA GLU A 67 -7.72 -13.88 -7.62
C GLU A 67 -7.32 -14.35 -6.22
N GLU A 68 -8.28 -14.41 -5.29
CA GLU A 68 -8.11 -15.24 -4.09
C GLU A 68 -8.33 -16.69 -4.51
N ASP A 69 -7.32 -17.31 -5.11
CA ASP A 69 -7.43 -18.69 -5.54
C ASP A 69 -7.31 -19.60 -4.30
N ASP A 70 -8.46 -20.09 -3.82
CA ASP A 70 -8.58 -21.05 -2.72
C ASP A 70 -7.70 -22.30 -2.94
N HIS A 71 -7.33 -22.62 -4.18
CA HIS A 71 -6.49 -23.76 -4.53
C HIS A 71 -4.98 -23.53 -4.28
N LEU A 72 -4.53 -22.29 -4.06
CA LEU A 72 -3.13 -21.97 -3.72
C LEU A 72 -2.86 -22.06 -2.20
N ARG A 73 -3.91 -22.28 -1.38
CA ARG A 73 -3.86 -22.36 0.10
C ARG A 73 -3.05 -23.54 0.66
N HIS A 74 -2.55 -24.43 -0.20
CA HIS A 74 -1.85 -25.66 0.20
C HIS A 74 -0.47 -25.85 -0.44
N VAL A 75 0.10 -24.83 -1.09
CA VAL A 75 1.45 -24.95 -1.63
C VAL A 75 2.46 -24.74 -0.50
N GLY A 76 2.99 -25.85 0.03
CA GLY A 76 4.16 -25.80 0.91
C GLY A 76 5.29 -25.08 0.17
N TRP A 77 5.68 -23.91 0.67
CA TRP A 77 6.63 -23.07 -0.02
C TRP A 77 8.03 -23.34 0.52
N SER A 78 8.92 -23.81 -0.34
CA SER A 78 10.32 -24.11 -0.03
C SER A 78 11.22 -23.25 -0.89
N THR A 79 12.23 -22.65 -0.26
CA THR A 79 13.19 -21.78 -0.95
C THR A 79 14.20 -22.51 -1.84
N ASP A 80 14.14 -23.84 -1.90
CA ASP A 80 15.00 -24.69 -2.73
C ASP A 80 14.51 -24.89 -4.18
N ASP A 81 13.36 -24.32 -4.55
CA ASP A 81 13.01 -24.22 -5.97
C ASP A 81 13.96 -23.26 -6.69
N ASP A 82 14.25 -23.50 -7.96
CA ASP A 82 15.17 -22.76 -8.84
C ASP A 82 14.81 -21.26 -9.07
N TYR A 83 14.09 -20.62 -8.15
CA TYR A 83 13.49 -19.30 -8.26
C TYR A 83 12.51 -19.23 -9.45
N THR A 84 11.96 -20.38 -9.85
CA THR A 84 11.06 -20.58 -10.99
C THR A 84 9.59 -20.74 -10.60
N GLY A 85 9.30 -21.03 -9.32
CA GLY A 85 7.96 -21.16 -8.77
C GLY A 85 7.26 -19.82 -8.54
N PRO A 86 5.92 -19.80 -8.45
CA PRO A 86 5.12 -18.58 -8.29
C PRO A 86 5.48 -17.85 -6.98
N ILE A 87 5.43 -16.51 -7.02
CA ILE A 87 5.62 -15.66 -5.85
C ILE A 87 4.33 -15.70 -5.02
N PRO A 88 4.38 -15.98 -3.70
CA PRO A 88 3.18 -15.93 -2.88
C PRO A 88 2.64 -14.50 -2.85
N PHE A 89 1.39 -14.33 -3.28
CA PHE A 89 0.72 -13.04 -3.24
C PHE A 89 0.54 -12.59 -1.78
N PRO A 90 0.62 -11.28 -1.44
CA PRO A 90 0.60 -10.83 -0.05
C PRO A 90 -0.60 -11.33 0.76
N THR A 91 -1.79 -11.30 0.18
CA THR A 91 -3.04 -11.71 0.86
C THR A 91 -3.23 -13.23 0.91
N HIS A 92 -2.42 -14.00 0.17
CA HIS A 92 -2.51 -15.46 0.22
C HIS A 92 -1.91 -15.99 1.52
N GLN A 93 -2.63 -16.93 2.12
CA GLN A 93 -2.12 -17.71 3.24
C GLN A 93 -1.25 -18.85 2.69
N TYR A 94 -0.03 -18.98 3.22
CA TYR A 94 0.92 -20.02 2.86
C TYR A 94 1.74 -20.44 4.08
N VAL A 95 2.23 -21.69 4.04
CA VAL A 95 3.17 -22.25 5.03
C VAL A 95 4.59 -22.18 4.44
N PHE A 96 5.50 -21.58 5.19
CA PHE A 96 6.89 -21.42 4.79
C PHE A 96 7.78 -22.46 5.46
N LYS A 97 8.65 -23.09 4.68
CA LYS A 97 9.71 -23.96 5.20
C LYS A 97 11.06 -23.27 5.04
N ASP A 98 11.70 -22.94 6.16
CA ASP A 98 13.02 -22.32 6.15
C ASP A 98 14.09 -23.29 5.61
N THR A 99 14.70 -22.93 4.47
CA THR A 99 15.89 -23.63 3.92
C THR A 99 17.13 -22.72 3.85
N GLY A 100 17.19 -21.68 4.70
CA GLY A 100 18.27 -20.70 4.77
C GLY A 100 17.93 -19.33 4.15
N ASN A 101 16.66 -19.08 3.89
CA ASN A 101 16.12 -17.83 3.36
C ASN A 101 14.92 -17.40 4.21
N SER A 102 14.75 -16.09 4.39
CA SER A 102 13.64 -15.51 5.15
C SER A 102 12.31 -15.67 4.42
N SER A 103 11.23 -15.86 5.18
CA SER A 103 9.86 -15.78 4.65
C SER A 103 9.58 -14.39 4.07
N TYR A 104 8.74 -14.32 3.03
CA TYR A 104 8.28 -13.05 2.43
C TYR A 104 7.41 -12.22 3.38
N ARG A 105 6.97 -12.80 4.51
CA ARG A 105 6.34 -12.03 5.59
C ARG A 105 7.34 -11.11 6.28
N PHE A 106 8.58 -11.56 6.49
CA PHE A 106 9.61 -10.78 7.19
C PHE A 106 10.50 -9.97 6.25
N MET A 107 10.83 -10.52 5.07
CA MET A 107 11.68 -9.85 4.09
C MET A 107 11.14 -10.04 2.68
N ARG A 108 10.61 -8.98 2.07
CA ARG A 108 10.03 -8.99 0.73
C ARG A 108 10.81 -8.09 -0.22
N PRO A 109 11.70 -8.63 -1.07
CA PRO A 109 12.36 -7.85 -2.10
C PRO A 109 11.43 -7.57 -3.30
N THR A 110 11.60 -6.43 -3.98
CA THR A 110 10.90 -6.12 -5.23
C THR A 110 11.30 -7.04 -6.39
N MET A 111 12.47 -7.67 -6.28
CA MET A 111 13.01 -8.63 -7.25
C MET A 111 13.70 -9.81 -6.55
N ARG A 112 13.36 -11.03 -6.95
CA ARG A 112 13.97 -12.28 -6.45
C ARG A 112 15.30 -12.60 -7.12
N VAL A 113 15.53 -12.01 -8.29
CA VAL A 113 16.73 -12.16 -9.08
C VAL A 113 17.25 -10.78 -9.42
N VAL A 114 18.53 -10.57 -9.16
CA VAL A 114 19.22 -9.30 -9.36
C VAL A 114 19.84 -9.28 -10.77
N PRO A 115 19.76 -8.16 -11.50
CA PRO A 115 20.40 -8.05 -12.80
C PRO A 115 21.93 -8.08 -12.68
N GLN A 116 22.63 -8.65 -13.67
CA GLN A 116 24.10 -8.71 -13.73
C GLN A 116 24.75 -7.36 -14.10
N SER A 117 23.96 -6.35 -14.43
CA SER A 117 24.48 -5.02 -14.70
C SER A 117 23.53 -3.94 -14.23
N TYR A 118 24.11 -2.85 -13.73
CA TYR A 118 23.39 -1.61 -13.43
C TYR A 118 22.61 -1.08 -14.65
N TYR A 119 23.16 -1.26 -15.86
CA TYR A 119 22.48 -0.87 -17.09
C TYR A 119 21.17 -1.63 -17.30
N MET A 120 21.14 -2.93 -17.01
CA MET A 120 19.93 -3.73 -17.10
C MET A 120 18.88 -3.23 -16.10
N LEU A 121 19.26 -2.96 -14.85
CA LEU A 121 18.36 -2.42 -13.82
C LEU A 121 17.76 -1.07 -14.25
N ASN A 122 18.62 -0.10 -14.58
CA ASN A 122 18.21 1.24 -14.99
C ASN A 122 17.35 1.27 -16.24
N LYS A 123 17.60 0.34 -17.17
CA LYS A 123 16.78 0.23 -18.36
C LYS A 123 15.37 -0.21 -17.99
N THR A 124 15.24 -1.21 -17.12
CA THR A 124 13.93 -1.79 -16.73
C THR A 124 13.06 -0.92 -15.83
N LYS A 125 13.64 0.12 -15.19
CA LYS A 125 12.95 1.06 -14.28
C LYS A 125 12.28 0.46 -13.04
N ILE A 126 12.49 -0.83 -12.76
CA ILE A 126 11.96 -1.45 -11.55
C ILE A 126 12.75 -0.94 -10.33
N PRO A 127 12.09 -0.39 -9.31
CA PRO A 127 12.75 0.05 -8.09
C PRO A 127 13.38 -1.15 -7.39
N ALA A 128 14.62 -0.99 -6.94
CA ALA A 128 15.35 -2.05 -6.29
C ALA A 128 15.29 -1.85 -4.78
N SER A 129 14.31 -2.50 -4.14
CA SER A 129 14.02 -2.28 -2.73
C SER A 129 13.75 -3.58 -2.00
N VAL A 130 13.91 -3.55 -0.68
CA VAL A 130 13.56 -4.65 0.21
C VAL A 130 12.73 -4.14 1.37
N PHE A 131 11.53 -4.70 1.52
CA PHE A 131 10.65 -4.46 2.64
C PHE A 131 10.99 -5.42 3.78
N VAL A 132 11.15 -4.88 4.98
CA VAL A 132 11.44 -5.64 6.20
C VAL A 132 10.31 -5.40 7.20
N THR A 133 9.60 -6.47 7.55
CA THR A 133 8.52 -6.48 8.56
C THR A 133 8.96 -7.43 9.68
N PRO A 134 9.80 -6.96 10.62
CA PRO A 134 10.55 -7.85 11.50
C PRO A 134 9.68 -8.68 12.44
N PHE A 135 8.44 -8.28 12.71
CA PHE A 135 7.57 -8.90 13.70
C PHE A 135 6.26 -9.49 13.14
N ALA A 136 6.19 -9.73 11.83
CA ALA A 136 5.00 -10.28 11.18
C ALA A 136 4.47 -11.58 11.83
N ASP A 137 3.15 -11.72 11.90
CA ASP A 137 2.47 -12.81 12.63
C ASP A 137 2.80 -14.23 12.12
N HIS A 138 3.11 -15.10 13.09
CA HIS A 138 3.57 -16.48 12.92
C HIS A 138 2.43 -17.50 13.01
N ALA A 139 1.43 -17.43 12.14
CA ALA A 139 0.24 -18.29 12.31
C ALA A 139 0.52 -19.82 12.20
N VAL A 140 1.63 -20.28 11.59
CA VAL A 140 1.88 -21.73 11.33
C VAL A 140 3.39 -22.13 11.28
N GLU A 141 4.31 -21.34 11.84
CA GLU A 141 5.77 -21.60 11.69
C GLU A 141 6.42 -22.11 12.99
N GLU A 142 7.56 -22.80 12.89
CA GLU A 142 8.34 -23.27 14.05
C GLU A 142 8.81 -22.08 14.91
N GLU A 143 8.92 -22.30 16.24
CA GLU A 143 9.40 -21.26 17.17
C GLU A 143 10.76 -20.71 16.75
N ILE A 144 10.91 -19.38 16.79
CA ILE A 144 12.16 -18.71 16.39
C ILE A 144 13.31 -19.20 17.30
N PRO A 145 14.41 -19.72 16.73
CA PRO A 145 15.53 -20.18 17.53
C PRO A 145 16.21 -19.00 18.25
N VAL A 146 16.27 -19.07 19.58
CA VAL A 146 16.95 -18.09 20.43
C VAL A 146 18.46 -18.39 20.46
N MET A 147 19.29 -17.42 20.09
CA MET A 147 20.75 -17.55 20.08
C MET A 147 21.39 -16.69 21.18
N ASP A 148 22.36 -17.24 21.92
CA ASP A 148 23.11 -16.52 22.96
C ASP A 148 24.04 -15.44 22.36
N GLY A 149 23.63 -14.17 22.46
CA GLY A 149 24.27 -13.00 21.86
C GLY A 149 25.54 -12.47 22.55
N THR A 150 26.40 -13.33 23.10
CA THR A 150 27.60 -12.93 23.89
C THR A 150 28.70 -12.17 23.11
N LYS A 151 28.50 -11.88 21.82
CA LYS A 151 29.26 -10.89 21.03
C LYS A 151 28.31 -9.83 20.47
N GLY A 152 28.07 -8.78 21.27
CA GLY A 152 27.22 -7.65 20.89
C GLY A 152 27.85 -6.71 19.86
N MET A 153 27.01 -6.02 19.11
CA MET A 153 27.36 -4.73 18.50
C MET A 153 27.23 -3.63 19.55
N VAL A 154 28.20 -2.72 19.59
CA VAL A 154 28.35 -1.65 20.59
C VAL A 154 27.68 -0.36 20.09
N ARG A 155 26.92 0.33 20.94
CA ARG A 155 26.38 1.69 20.72
C ARG A 155 27.03 2.70 21.68
N CYS A 156 27.17 3.95 21.20
CA CYS A 156 27.77 5.08 21.91
C CYS A 156 26.85 5.60 23.03
N GLN A 157 27.43 6.05 24.15
CA GLN A 157 26.70 6.50 25.35
C GLN A 157 26.52 8.03 25.45
N GLU A 158 26.74 8.81 24.39
CA GLU A 158 27.07 10.24 24.57
C GLU A 158 26.32 11.29 23.72
N CYS A 159 25.05 11.07 23.33
CA CYS A 159 24.34 12.08 22.54
C CYS A 159 22.90 12.37 23.01
N CYS A 160 22.74 13.47 23.77
CA CYS A 160 21.49 14.23 23.91
C CYS A 160 21.71 15.61 23.29
N TYR A 161 20.89 16.06 22.33
CA TYR A 161 20.64 17.50 22.13
C TYR A 161 19.35 17.77 21.31
N LEU A 162 18.66 18.85 21.68
CA LEU A 162 17.43 19.43 21.11
C LEU A 162 17.75 20.82 20.51
N SER A 163 17.05 21.28 19.46
CA SER A 163 16.72 22.72 19.29
C SER A 163 15.67 23.07 18.22
N SER A 164 14.65 23.83 18.68
CA SER A 164 13.55 24.66 18.12
C SER A 164 13.61 25.23 16.67
N GLN A 165 12.59 25.87 16.04
CA GLN A 165 11.13 26.16 16.23
C GLN A 165 10.52 26.48 14.83
N ASP A 166 9.24 26.13 14.62
CA ASP A 166 8.36 26.33 13.44
C ASP A 166 8.54 25.37 12.25
N GLN A 167 7.50 24.54 11.99
CA GLN A 167 7.49 23.21 11.33
C GLN A 167 8.45 22.20 11.96
N SER A 168 9.65 22.64 12.36
CA SER A 168 10.66 21.88 13.06
C SER A 168 10.21 21.37 14.43
N PHE A 169 9.20 21.95 15.07
CA PHE A 169 8.77 21.51 16.40
C PHE A 169 8.31 20.05 16.43
N TYR A 170 7.47 19.62 15.49
CA TYR A 170 6.97 18.24 15.47
C TYR A 170 8.03 17.26 14.96
N ASP A 171 8.88 17.68 14.02
CA ASP A 171 10.01 16.86 13.55
C ASP A 171 11.04 16.64 14.67
N GLU A 172 11.43 17.70 15.38
CA GLU A 172 12.34 17.63 16.52
C GLU A 172 11.73 16.86 17.68
N LEU A 173 10.46 17.11 18.01
CA LEU A 173 9.76 16.39 19.07
C LEU A 173 9.65 14.90 18.71
N GLY A 174 9.30 14.58 17.46
CA GLY A 174 9.24 13.21 16.96
C GLY A 174 10.57 12.50 17.05
N ALA A 175 11.66 13.16 16.61
CA ALA A 175 13.01 12.65 16.76
C ALA A 175 13.39 12.45 18.23
N CYS A 176 13.11 13.42 19.09
CA CYS A 176 13.40 13.33 20.53
C CYS A 176 12.62 12.20 21.21
N CYS A 177 11.34 12.03 20.87
CA CYS A 177 10.54 10.90 21.30
C CYS A 177 11.17 9.58 20.86
N CYS A 178 11.53 9.47 19.58
CA CYS A 178 12.13 8.26 19.03
C CYS A 178 13.46 7.89 19.73
N PHE A 179 14.39 8.83 19.86
CA PHE A 179 15.67 8.60 20.55
C PHE A 179 15.53 8.40 22.06
N SER A 180 14.41 8.81 22.65
CA SER A 180 14.07 8.54 24.06
C SER A 180 13.30 7.22 24.24
N GLY A 181 13.03 6.47 23.16
CA GLY A 181 12.24 5.24 23.21
C GLY A 181 10.75 5.47 23.49
N VAL A 182 10.23 6.64 23.14
CA VAL A 182 8.83 7.02 23.32
C VAL A 182 8.09 6.90 21.99
N ASN A 183 7.04 6.08 21.97
CA ASN A 183 6.13 5.96 20.83
C ASN A 183 4.91 6.87 20.96
N VAL A 184 4.41 7.39 19.83
CA VAL A 184 3.20 8.22 19.78
C VAL A 184 2.22 7.66 18.75
N ASP A 185 1.13 7.04 19.21
CA ASP A 185 -0.03 6.71 18.40
C ASP A 185 -1.09 7.82 18.46
N LEU A 186 -1.71 8.15 17.33
CA LEU A 186 -2.72 9.19 17.24
C LEU A 186 -4.09 8.61 16.88
N ILE A 187 -5.05 8.78 17.79
CA ILE A 187 -6.46 8.46 17.56
C ILE A 187 -7.21 9.79 17.35
N VAL A 188 -7.58 10.06 16.11
CA VAL A 188 -8.27 11.28 15.71
C VAL A 188 -9.72 10.97 15.41
N ALA A 189 -10.60 11.32 16.34
CA ALA A 189 -12.03 11.09 16.23
C ALA A 189 -12.77 12.43 16.12
N CYS A 190 -12.77 13.03 14.93
CA CYS A 190 -13.23 14.41 14.71
C CYS A 190 -14.09 14.53 13.44
N ARG A 191 -15.08 15.41 13.45
CA ARG A 191 -15.91 15.70 12.27
C ARG A 191 -15.31 16.82 11.40
N GLU A 192 -14.61 17.73 12.05
CA GLU A 192 -14.01 18.93 11.46
C GLU A 192 -12.51 18.71 11.21
N HIS A 193 -11.92 19.61 10.42
CA HIS A 193 -10.51 19.53 10.04
C HIS A 193 -9.60 19.76 11.25
N VAL A 194 -8.59 18.90 11.44
CA VAL A 194 -7.67 18.97 12.60
C VAL A 194 -6.22 19.29 12.23
N HIS A 195 -5.94 19.54 10.96
CA HIS A 195 -4.56 19.73 10.48
C HIS A 195 -3.68 18.51 10.78
N LEU A 196 -4.21 17.31 10.50
CA LEU A 196 -3.51 16.05 10.76
C LEU A 196 -2.16 15.98 10.04
N ALA A 197 -2.00 16.70 8.93
CA ALA A 197 -0.74 16.80 8.20
C ALA A 197 0.46 17.26 9.06
N GLU A 198 0.22 18.08 10.09
CA GLU A 198 1.26 18.54 11.02
C GLU A 198 1.46 17.55 12.18
N GLN A 199 0.36 16.99 12.71
CA GLN A 199 0.39 16.10 13.87
C GLN A 199 0.97 14.72 13.55
N GLN A 200 0.70 14.23 12.35
CA GLN A 200 1.12 12.91 11.89
C GLN A 200 2.65 12.72 11.81
N ILE A 201 3.41 13.81 11.89
CA ILE A 201 4.88 13.78 11.92
C ILE A 201 5.38 12.97 13.14
N LEU A 202 4.68 13.04 14.28
CA LEU A 202 5.06 12.30 15.48
C LEU A 202 5.03 10.76 15.29
N PRO A 203 3.92 10.14 14.87
CA PRO A 203 3.89 8.71 14.57
C PRO A 203 4.88 8.33 13.46
N LYS A 204 5.06 9.20 12.45
CA LYS A 204 6.07 9.01 11.38
C LYS A 204 7.48 8.80 11.93
N HIS A 205 7.89 9.58 12.93
CA HIS A 205 9.22 9.48 13.50
C HIS A 205 9.38 8.36 14.53
N THR A 206 8.30 8.05 15.25
CA THR A 206 8.33 7.15 16.41
C THR A 206 7.99 5.70 16.08
N GLY A 207 7.44 5.42 14.90
CA GLY A 207 6.95 4.10 14.52
C GLY A 207 5.46 3.88 14.82
N GLY A 208 4.81 4.89 15.39
CA GLY A 208 3.40 4.86 15.74
C GLY A 208 2.46 4.91 14.53
N SER A 209 1.18 4.77 14.83
CA SER A 209 0.09 4.67 13.86
C SER A 209 -0.93 5.80 14.04
N VAL A 210 -1.71 6.04 12.98
CA VAL A 210 -2.79 7.05 12.97
C VAL A 210 -4.11 6.37 12.66
N TYR A 211 -5.08 6.51 13.56
CA TYR A 211 -6.46 6.12 13.33
C TYR A 211 -7.33 7.35 13.13
N LEU A 212 -7.99 7.44 11.98
CA LEU A 212 -8.88 8.55 11.62
C LEU A 212 -10.33 8.09 11.60
N CYS A 213 -11.17 8.68 12.46
CA CYS A 213 -12.60 8.41 12.52
C CYS A 213 -13.41 9.70 12.36
N ASN A 214 -14.04 9.85 11.19
CA ASN A 214 -14.90 10.99 10.89
C ASN A 214 -16.40 10.70 11.08
N ASP A 215 -16.75 9.45 11.39
CA ASP A 215 -18.11 8.93 11.31
C ASP A 215 -18.90 9.06 12.64
N LEU A 216 -18.27 9.54 13.74
CA LEU A 216 -18.92 9.66 15.06
C LEU A 216 -20.13 10.59 15.07
N GLY A 217 -20.17 11.59 14.19
CA GLY A 217 -21.29 12.54 14.07
C GLY A 217 -22.35 12.12 13.03
N THR A 218 -22.27 10.91 12.50
CA THR A 218 -23.19 10.38 11.48
C THR A 218 -24.15 9.36 12.11
N PRO A 219 -25.21 8.92 11.40
CA PRO A 219 -26.05 7.82 11.87
C PRO A 219 -25.28 6.53 12.20
N TYR A 220 -24.07 6.36 11.64
CA TYR A 220 -23.18 5.20 11.83
C TYR A 220 -22.31 5.29 13.08
N HIS A 221 -22.64 6.19 14.03
CA HIS A 221 -21.93 6.38 15.28
C HIS A 221 -21.59 5.08 16.02
N ASN A 222 -22.55 4.16 16.16
CA ASN A 222 -22.34 2.89 16.87
C ASN A 222 -21.32 1.98 16.17
N ALA A 223 -21.38 1.88 14.84
CA ALA A 223 -20.41 1.12 14.06
C ALA A 223 -19.02 1.76 14.14
N ALA A 224 -18.94 3.08 14.08
CA ALA A 224 -17.70 3.84 14.22
C ALA A 224 -17.06 3.66 15.62
N LEU A 225 -17.85 3.68 16.69
CA LEU A 225 -17.38 3.38 18.05
C LEU A 225 -16.89 1.93 18.18
N SER A 226 -17.59 0.98 17.56
CA SER A 226 -17.22 -0.43 17.57
C SER A 226 -15.87 -0.65 16.87
N GLN A 227 -15.67 0.00 15.72
CA GLN A 227 -14.39 -0.01 15.00
C GLN A 227 -13.27 0.67 15.81
N LEU A 228 -13.55 1.80 16.45
CA LEU A 228 -12.59 2.49 17.31
C LEU A 228 -12.19 1.62 18.50
N HIS A 229 -13.15 0.94 19.13
CA HIS A 229 -12.89 0.04 20.24
C HIS A 229 -12.06 -1.17 19.80
N ALA A 230 -12.37 -1.77 18.64
CA ALA A 230 -11.58 -2.86 18.07
C ALA A 230 -10.14 -2.42 17.80
N TYR A 231 -9.95 -1.22 17.24
CA TYR A 231 -8.63 -0.66 17.00
C TYR A 231 -7.85 -0.43 18.32
N ILE A 232 -8.47 0.18 19.33
CA ILE A 232 -7.83 0.39 20.65
C ILE A 232 -7.48 -0.95 21.31
N GLN A 233 -8.38 -1.93 21.22
CA GLN A 233 -8.13 -3.27 21.74
C GLN A 233 -6.91 -3.89 21.07
N SER A 234 -6.87 -3.90 19.74
CA SER A 234 -5.74 -4.44 18.98
C SER A 234 -4.46 -3.70 19.32
N LEU A 235 -4.49 -2.35 19.39
CA LEU A 235 -3.34 -1.54 19.77
C LEU A 235 -2.81 -1.87 21.18
N ILE A 236 -3.68 -2.23 22.14
CA ILE A 236 -3.26 -2.56 23.51
C ILE A 236 -2.80 -4.02 23.64
N LEU A 237 -3.43 -4.93 22.92
CA LEU A 237 -3.20 -6.38 23.03
C LEU A 237 -2.09 -6.90 22.12
N GLU A 238 -1.78 -6.18 21.05
CA GLU A 238 -0.69 -6.54 20.13
C GLU A 238 0.67 -6.51 20.84
N GLU A 239 1.59 -7.34 20.36
CA GLU A 239 2.97 -7.35 20.83
C GLU A 239 3.73 -6.10 20.34
N HIS A 240 4.29 -5.36 21.28
CA HIS A 240 5.10 -4.16 21.01
C HIS A 240 6.57 -4.42 21.24
N TYR A 241 7.39 -4.01 20.27
CA TYR A 241 8.84 -4.17 20.30
C TYR A 241 9.48 -2.78 20.41
N TRP A 242 10.25 -2.53 21.47
CA TRP A 242 10.72 -1.19 21.83
C TRP A 242 12.21 -0.97 21.48
N ASP A 243 12.58 0.28 21.19
CA ASP A 243 13.95 0.70 20.82
C ASP A 243 14.54 -0.18 19.71
N CYS A 244 13.79 -0.27 18.60
CA CYS A 244 14.10 -1.12 17.48
C CYS A 244 15.14 -0.45 16.57
N VAL A 245 16.23 -1.16 16.30
CA VAL A 245 17.33 -0.70 15.45
C VAL A 245 17.52 -1.68 14.31
N MET A 246 17.47 -1.18 13.09
CA MET A 246 17.57 -2.02 11.90
C MET A 246 18.88 -1.76 11.17
N LYS A 247 19.64 -2.83 10.93
CA LYS A 247 20.87 -2.78 10.14
C LYS A 247 20.80 -3.75 8.98
N LEU A 248 20.69 -3.21 7.77
CA LEU A 248 20.81 -3.98 6.55
C LEU A 248 22.29 -4.12 6.17
N ARG A 249 22.75 -5.36 6.02
CA ARG A 249 24.04 -5.70 5.43
C ARG A 249 23.83 -6.36 4.09
N VAL A 250 24.54 -5.87 3.09
CA VAL A 250 24.47 -6.38 1.72
C VAL A 250 25.86 -6.80 1.26
N SER A 251 25.95 -7.94 0.58
CA SER A 251 27.20 -8.36 -0.07
C SER A 251 27.43 -7.59 -1.39
N GLY A 252 28.66 -7.57 -1.88
CA GLY A 252 28.96 -7.21 -3.28
C GLY A 252 28.77 -5.75 -3.67
N GLU A 253 29.17 -4.81 -2.80
CA GLU A 253 29.20 -3.36 -3.04
C GLU A 253 27.85 -2.70 -3.35
N ILE A 254 26.73 -3.35 -3.01
CA ILE A 254 25.41 -2.69 -3.01
C ILE A 254 25.42 -1.61 -1.91
N GLY A 255 24.98 -0.41 -2.27
CA GLY A 255 24.74 0.68 -1.33
C GLY A 255 23.29 0.69 -0.87
N ILE A 256 23.04 1.34 0.28
CA ILE A 256 21.68 1.74 0.66
C ILE A 256 21.53 3.18 0.15
N GLU A 257 20.61 3.38 -0.79
CA GLU A 257 20.32 4.71 -1.36
C GLU A 257 19.49 5.55 -0.38
N SER A 258 18.42 4.94 0.16
CA SER A 258 17.52 5.58 1.10
C SER A 258 16.77 4.54 1.92
N VAL A 259 16.20 5.00 3.04
CA VAL A 259 15.32 4.21 3.90
C VAL A 259 13.97 4.90 3.93
N CYS A 260 12.90 4.14 3.68
CA CYS A 260 11.53 4.64 3.70
C CYS A 260 10.68 3.84 4.69
N GLY A 261 10.04 4.54 5.62
CA GLY A 261 9.18 3.95 6.63
C GLY A 261 9.00 4.89 7.81
N SER A 262 8.24 4.46 8.83
CA SER A 262 8.09 5.21 10.08
C SER A 262 9.31 5.04 11.00
N VAL A 263 10.46 5.52 10.54
CA VAL A 263 11.75 5.44 11.24
C VAL A 263 12.45 6.78 11.27
N SER A 264 13.24 7.00 12.31
CA SER A 264 14.17 8.12 12.40
C SER A 264 15.61 7.66 12.14
N THR A 265 16.36 8.46 11.40
CA THR A 265 17.78 8.22 11.10
C THR A 265 18.57 9.49 11.43
N ASN A 266 19.66 9.36 12.18
CA ASN A 266 20.70 10.40 12.17
C ASN A 266 21.62 10.21 10.96
N GLU A 267 22.32 11.27 10.55
CA GLU A 267 23.31 11.19 9.47
C GLU A 267 24.30 10.04 9.73
N ASP A 268 24.47 9.14 8.74
CA ASP A 268 25.32 7.92 8.78
C ASP A 268 24.97 6.85 9.83
N GLU A 269 23.85 6.96 10.56
CA GLU A 269 23.41 5.97 11.55
C GLU A 269 22.34 5.00 11.05
N ASP A 270 22.24 3.83 11.70
CA ASP A 270 21.24 2.80 11.41
C ASP A 270 19.82 3.31 11.77
N PRO A 271 18.79 3.05 10.96
CA PRO A 271 17.41 3.48 11.25
C PRO A 271 16.87 2.94 12.57
N ILE A 272 16.15 3.81 13.28
CA ILE A 272 15.56 3.55 14.60
C ILE A 272 14.05 3.76 14.55
N ALA A 273 13.31 2.84 15.16
CA ALA A 273 11.90 3.00 15.50
C ALA A 273 11.75 2.89 17.03
N ALA A 274 10.98 3.79 17.63
CA ALA A 274 10.73 3.77 19.07
C ALA A 274 9.94 2.52 19.46
N MET A 275 8.94 2.18 18.63
CA MET A 275 8.14 0.97 18.72
C MET A 275 7.92 0.40 17.32
N MET A 276 7.91 -0.93 17.23
CA MET A 276 7.42 -1.66 16.06
C MET A 276 6.44 -2.74 16.52
N ASN A 277 5.45 -3.01 15.68
CA ASN A 277 4.46 -4.07 15.86
C ASN A 277 4.51 -5.06 14.69
N SER A 278 3.55 -5.98 14.61
CA SER A 278 3.55 -7.06 13.62
C SER A 278 3.43 -6.56 12.17
N HIS A 279 2.87 -5.36 11.98
CA HIS A 279 2.64 -4.75 10.66
C HIS A 279 3.68 -3.70 10.26
N SER A 280 4.49 -3.25 11.21
CA SER A 280 5.47 -2.18 11.01
C SER A 280 6.53 -2.57 9.99
N THR A 281 6.59 -1.86 8.86
CA THR A 281 7.41 -2.26 7.71
C THR A 281 8.34 -1.15 7.22
N VAL A 282 9.64 -1.45 7.12
CA VAL A 282 10.67 -0.52 6.63
C VAL A 282 11.20 -0.97 5.28
N GLU A 283 11.23 -0.06 4.31
CA GLU A 283 11.80 -0.25 2.99
C GLU A 283 13.24 0.26 2.96
N PHE A 284 14.15 -0.58 2.48
CA PHE A 284 15.50 -0.18 2.12
C PHE A 284 15.62 -0.11 0.60
N CYS A 285 15.81 1.08 0.07
CA CYS A 285 16.11 1.31 -1.35
C CYS A 285 17.59 1.06 -1.59
N LEU A 286 17.92 0.30 -2.62
CA LEU A 286 19.26 -0.21 -2.88
C LEU A 286 19.88 0.43 -4.12
N ASP A 287 21.13 0.88 -3.98
CA ASP A 287 21.96 1.32 -5.11
C ASP A 287 22.88 0.18 -5.56
N TYR A 288 22.85 -0.14 -6.86
CA TYR A 288 23.60 -1.26 -7.42
C TYR A 288 24.90 -0.81 -8.08
N PRO A 289 26.02 -1.49 -7.80
CA PRO A 289 27.28 -1.21 -8.46
C PRO A 289 27.22 -1.62 -9.94
N LYS A 290 28.15 -1.09 -10.74
CA LYS A 290 28.17 -1.31 -12.20
C LYS A 290 28.24 -2.79 -12.61
N TYR A 291 28.94 -3.63 -11.84
CA TYR A 291 29.19 -5.04 -12.15
C TYR A 291 28.97 -5.95 -10.92
N PRO A 292 27.72 -6.30 -10.62
CA PRO A 292 27.35 -7.26 -9.58
C PRO A 292 27.93 -8.67 -9.82
N ARG A 293 28.33 -9.39 -8.76
CA ARG A 293 28.86 -10.76 -8.89
C ARG A 293 28.08 -11.88 -8.16
N PHE A 294 27.50 -11.71 -6.97
CA PHE A 294 26.47 -12.58 -6.34
C PHE A 294 25.94 -11.87 -5.07
N TYR A 295 24.70 -12.11 -4.64
CA TYR A 295 24.10 -11.37 -3.52
C TYR A 295 23.46 -12.20 -2.40
N ILE A 296 23.93 -11.93 -1.18
CA ILE A 296 23.29 -12.24 0.09
C ILE A 296 22.93 -10.90 0.74
N LEU A 297 21.66 -10.72 1.04
CA LEU A 297 21.15 -9.68 1.91
C LEU A 297 20.96 -10.30 3.29
N CYS A 298 21.47 -9.63 4.33
CA CYS A 298 21.25 -10.01 5.71
C CYS A 298 20.77 -8.77 6.46
N VAL A 299 19.57 -8.82 7.01
CA VAL A 299 19.04 -7.77 7.88
C VAL A 299 19.12 -8.27 9.31
N ALA A 300 19.77 -7.49 10.18
CA ALA A 300 19.69 -7.69 11.61
C ALA A 300 18.82 -6.58 12.21
N CYS A 301 17.75 -6.96 12.91
CA CYS A 301 16.93 -6.09 13.72
C CYS A 301 17.25 -6.36 15.19
N MET A 302 17.80 -5.37 15.89
CA MET A 302 18.00 -5.41 17.34
C MET A 302 16.80 -4.74 17.99
N HIS A 303 16.24 -5.36 19.04
CA HIS A 303 15.10 -4.81 19.75
C HIS A 303 15.20 -5.12 21.24
N SER A 304 14.55 -4.31 22.06
CA SER A 304 14.20 -4.72 23.42
C SER A 304 12.78 -5.27 23.43
N PHE A 305 12.61 -6.44 24.04
CA PHE A 305 11.31 -7.08 24.19
C PHE A 305 10.91 -7.06 25.66
N THR A 306 9.70 -6.61 25.93
CA THR A 306 9.06 -6.65 27.25
C THR A 306 7.76 -7.42 27.08
N ASP A 307 7.65 -8.61 27.69
CA ASP A 307 6.36 -9.30 27.76
C ASP A 307 5.36 -8.40 28.48
N THR A 308 4.23 -8.10 27.83
CA THR A 308 3.18 -7.20 28.31
C THR A 308 2.54 -7.65 29.63
N PHE A 309 2.78 -8.90 30.05
CA PHE A 309 2.14 -9.51 31.23
C PHE A 309 3.09 -10.24 32.20
N THR A 310 4.37 -10.44 31.89
CA THR A 310 5.21 -11.40 32.65
C THR A 310 6.63 -10.98 33.05
N SER A 311 7.19 -9.82 32.64
CA SER A 311 8.49 -9.41 33.21
C SER A 311 8.77 -7.90 33.27
N ASP A 312 9.32 -7.47 34.40
CA ASP A 312 9.81 -6.10 34.66
C ASP A 312 11.23 -5.86 34.11
N GLN A 313 11.78 -6.78 33.31
CA GLN A 313 13.15 -6.74 32.79
C GLN A 313 13.08 -6.92 31.26
N GLY A 314 13.25 -5.83 30.51
CA GLY A 314 13.29 -5.90 29.05
C GLY A 314 14.52 -6.66 28.55
N ASP A 315 14.29 -7.78 27.86
CA ASP A 315 15.35 -8.56 27.24
C ASP A 315 15.81 -7.87 25.94
N ARG A 316 17.10 -7.61 25.81
CA ARG A 316 17.68 -7.19 24.53
C ARG A 316 17.86 -8.41 23.63
N ARG A 317 17.15 -8.43 22.50
CA ARG A 317 17.15 -9.53 21.53
C ARG A 317 17.60 -9.02 20.15
N ILE A 318 18.12 -9.92 19.33
CA ILE A 318 18.50 -9.64 17.94
C ILE A 318 17.83 -10.67 17.06
N ARG A 319 16.99 -10.21 16.13
CA ARG A 319 16.38 -11.02 15.09
C ARG A 319 17.17 -10.83 13.80
N VAL A 320 17.59 -11.93 13.17
CA VAL A 320 18.40 -11.89 11.95
C VAL A 320 17.66 -12.59 10.83
N PHE A 321 17.48 -11.89 9.72
CA PHE A 321 16.87 -12.38 8.50
C PHE A 321 17.92 -12.45 7.40
N ASN A 322 17.99 -13.59 6.72
CA ASN A 322 18.91 -13.79 5.61
C ASN A 322 18.11 -14.04 4.34
N GLN A 323 18.46 -13.35 3.25
CA GLN A 323 17.87 -13.55 1.95
C GLN A 323 18.97 -13.62 0.89
N ARG A 324 19.04 -14.73 0.19
CA ARG A 324 19.94 -14.93 -0.94
C ARG A 324 19.20 -14.66 -2.25
N LEU A 325 19.79 -13.82 -3.10
CA LEU A 325 19.28 -13.50 -4.43
C LEU A 325 20.25 -14.02 -5.50
N GLN A 326 19.69 -14.63 -6.54
CA GLN A 326 20.47 -15.04 -7.71
C GLN A 326 20.74 -13.85 -8.64
N VAL A 327 21.80 -13.94 -9.44
CA VAL A 327 22.14 -12.91 -10.44
C VAL A 327 21.78 -13.43 -11.84
N THR A 328 21.25 -12.55 -12.71
CA THR A 328 20.88 -12.88 -14.09
C THR A 328 21.26 -11.76 -15.06
N ASP A 329 21.73 -12.12 -16.25
CA ASP A 329 21.86 -11.22 -17.42
C ASP A 329 20.66 -11.30 -18.37
N ALA A 330 19.81 -12.32 -18.22
CA ALA A 330 18.63 -12.53 -19.06
C ALA A 330 17.40 -11.75 -18.56
N TYR A 331 16.86 -10.87 -19.40
CA TYR A 331 15.62 -10.12 -19.13
C TYR A 331 14.41 -11.02 -18.80
N PRO A 332 14.12 -12.13 -19.52
CA PRO A 332 12.97 -12.97 -19.18
C PRO A 332 13.03 -13.54 -17.76
N ARG A 333 14.22 -13.96 -17.31
CA ARG A 333 14.43 -14.46 -15.94
C ARG A 333 14.27 -13.35 -14.91
N PHE A 334 14.75 -12.14 -15.22
CA PHE A 334 14.57 -10.98 -14.36
C PHE A 334 13.10 -10.60 -14.22
N PHE A 335 12.35 -10.47 -15.33
CA PHE A 335 10.92 -10.12 -15.29
C PHE A 335 10.06 -11.20 -14.62
N LYS A 336 10.46 -12.48 -14.73
CA LYS A 336 9.84 -13.56 -13.95
C LYS A 336 10.16 -13.45 -12.44
N GLY A 337 11.25 -12.81 -12.05
CA GLY A 337 11.64 -12.63 -10.65
C GLY A 337 11.01 -11.42 -9.95
N ILE A 338 10.31 -10.53 -10.66
CA ILE A 338 9.72 -9.31 -10.08
C ILE A 338 8.51 -9.67 -9.22
N ASP A 339 8.37 -8.99 -8.09
CA ASP A 339 7.14 -8.98 -7.31
C ASP A 339 6.35 -7.70 -7.58
N GLY A 340 5.27 -7.82 -8.37
CA GLY A 340 4.44 -6.66 -8.73
C GLY A 340 3.78 -5.96 -7.54
N SER A 341 3.48 -6.68 -6.46
CA SER A 341 2.86 -6.08 -5.26
C SER A 341 3.87 -5.23 -4.48
N ALA A 342 5.08 -5.73 -4.30
CA ALA A 342 6.17 -5.00 -3.65
C ALA A 342 6.62 -3.78 -4.48
N VAL A 343 6.67 -3.91 -5.82
CA VAL A 343 6.94 -2.78 -6.71
C VAL A 343 5.87 -1.70 -6.57
N ALA A 344 4.59 -2.08 -6.53
CA ALA A 344 3.50 -1.12 -6.35
C ALA A 344 3.56 -0.41 -4.98
N LEU A 345 3.91 -1.12 -3.91
CA LEU A 345 4.12 -0.52 -2.59
C LEU A 345 5.30 0.48 -2.60
N SER A 346 6.42 0.14 -3.24
CA SER A 346 7.58 1.03 -3.38
C SER A 346 7.23 2.32 -4.13
N LEU A 347 6.45 2.19 -5.21
CA LEU A 347 5.92 3.34 -5.96
C LEU A 347 4.98 4.20 -5.09
N ALA A 348 4.13 3.58 -4.28
CA ALA A 348 3.23 4.30 -3.36
C ALA A 348 4.00 5.07 -2.27
N ARG A 349 5.03 4.47 -1.68
CA ARG A 349 5.90 5.11 -0.68
C ARG A 349 6.73 6.25 -1.28
N THR A 350 7.27 6.05 -2.48
CA THR A 350 7.95 7.12 -3.24
C THR A 350 7.02 8.30 -3.48
N ALA A 351 5.77 8.04 -3.89
CA ALA A 351 4.78 9.08 -4.13
C ALA A 351 4.37 9.82 -2.83
N ALA A 352 4.21 9.08 -1.74
CA ALA A 352 3.93 9.64 -0.42
C ALA A 352 5.07 10.54 0.07
N PHE A 353 6.33 10.12 -0.14
CA PHE A 353 7.52 10.92 0.21
C PHE A 353 7.64 12.20 -0.65
N GLN A 354 7.33 12.11 -1.95
CA GLN A 354 7.40 13.24 -2.87
C GLN A 354 6.29 14.26 -2.67
N THR A 355 5.21 13.93 -1.96
CA THR A 355 4.04 14.82 -1.79
C THR A 355 4.41 16.15 -1.11
N ASP A 356 5.49 16.18 -0.31
CA ASP A 356 5.98 17.39 0.36
C ASP A 356 6.77 18.33 -0.57
N THR A 357 7.27 17.83 -1.70
CA THR A 357 8.25 18.55 -2.55
C THR A 357 7.81 18.71 -4.01
N VAL A 358 6.98 17.79 -4.52
CA VAL A 358 6.54 17.71 -5.91
C VAL A 358 5.02 17.86 -5.97
N SER A 359 4.53 18.47 -7.06
CA SER A 359 3.08 18.63 -7.25
C SER A 359 2.37 17.29 -7.51
N LEU A 360 1.15 17.11 -6.98
CA LEU A 360 0.38 15.87 -7.18
C LEU A 360 0.18 15.47 -8.65
N PRO A 361 -0.14 16.39 -9.59
CA PRO A 361 -0.25 16.03 -11.01
C PRO A 361 1.05 15.47 -11.59
N GLU A 362 2.19 16.06 -11.24
CA GLU A 362 3.51 15.63 -11.68
C GLU A 362 3.90 14.28 -11.08
N ILE A 363 3.61 14.03 -9.79
CA ILE A 363 3.80 12.71 -9.17
C ILE A 363 3.01 11.64 -9.94
N ARG A 364 1.75 11.92 -10.29
CA ARG A 364 0.90 10.98 -11.03
C ARG A 364 1.46 10.66 -12.42
N GLU A 365 1.92 11.68 -13.14
CA GLU A 365 2.54 11.51 -14.47
C GLU A 365 3.84 10.70 -14.36
N ASN A 366 4.68 11.00 -13.37
CA ASN A 366 5.94 10.26 -13.12
C ASN A 366 5.68 8.77 -12.82
N LEU A 367 4.67 8.46 -11.99
CA LEU A 367 4.30 7.08 -11.69
C LEU A 367 3.76 6.34 -12.92
N GLN A 368 2.90 6.99 -13.71
CA GLN A 368 2.37 6.43 -14.95
C GLN A 368 3.50 6.14 -15.93
N SER A 369 4.37 7.12 -16.18
CA SER A 369 5.55 7.01 -17.05
C SER A 369 6.48 5.88 -16.59
N THR A 370 6.72 5.76 -15.28
CA THR A 370 7.56 4.69 -14.73
C THR A 370 6.99 3.30 -15.05
N VAL A 371 5.68 3.08 -14.84
CA VAL A 371 5.04 1.79 -15.15
C VAL A 371 4.99 1.54 -16.66
N GLU A 372 4.74 2.56 -17.47
CA GLU A 372 4.79 2.48 -18.93
C GLU A 372 6.18 2.05 -19.43
N ASP A 373 7.25 2.64 -18.88
CA ASP A 373 8.62 2.28 -19.20
C ASP A 373 8.96 0.83 -18.82
N MET A 374 8.49 0.35 -17.66
CA MET A 374 8.67 -1.05 -17.23
C MET A 374 8.05 -2.01 -18.25
N LEU A 375 6.82 -1.73 -18.69
CA LEU A 375 6.08 -2.55 -19.65
C LEU A 375 6.67 -2.45 -21.07
N LEU A 376 7.14 -1.26 -21.46
CA LEU A 376 7.85 -1.04 -22.73
C LEU A 376 9.13 -1.88 -22.78
N GLN A 377 9.91 -1.91 -21.70
CA GLN A 377 11.11 -2.74 -21.64
C GLN A 377 10.79 -4.23 -21.65
N TYR A 378 9.74 -4.67 -20.96
CA TYR A 378 9.30 -6.05 -21.03
C TYR A 378 8.93 -6.44 -22.48
N ARG A 379 8.18 -5.58 -23.16
CA ARG A 379 7.83 -5.78 -24.57
C ARG A 379 9.06 -5.92 -25.46
N ASN A 380 9.99 -4.98 -25.34
CA ASN A 380 11.18 -4.90 -26.19
C ASN A 380 12.17 -6.04 -25.95
N GLN A 381 12.32 -6.50 -24.70
CA GLN A 381 13.35 -7.49 -24.33
C GLN A 381 12.82 -8.92 -24.24
N CYS A 382 11.55 -9.12 -23.92
CA CYS A 382 10.98 -10.45 -23.64
C CYS A 382 9.93 -10.88 -24.67
N SER A 383 9.22 -9.94 -25.32
CA SER A 383 8.08 -10.28 -26.17
C SER A 383 8.07 -9.54 -27.52
N ALA A 384 9.26 -9.28 -28.09
CA ALA A 384 9.43 -8.49 -29.31
C ALA A 384 8.71 -9.09 -30.54
N SER A 385 8.47 -10.40 -30.55
CA SER A 385 7.75 -11.11 -31.62
C SER A 385 6.22 -11.01 -31.54
N SER A 386 5.67 -10.39 -30.49
CA SER A 386 4.22 -10.28 -30.29
C SER A 386 3.62 -9.17 -31.17
N SER A 387 2.38 -9.33 -31.60
CA SER A 387 1.70 -8.34 -32.45
C SER A 387 1.61 -6.98 -31.77
N THR A 388 1.62 -5.90 -32.56
CA THR A 388 1.52 -4.51 -32.08
C THR A 388 0.20 -4.22 -31.37
N GLY A 389 -0.92 -4.81 -31.82
CA GLY A 389 -2.23 -4.67 -31.17
C GLY A 389 -2.45 -5.48 -29.89
N GLN A 390 -1.40 -6.15 -29.37
CA GLN A 390 -1.47 -6.86 -28.10
C GLN A 390 -0.63 -6.15 -27.03
N LEU A 391 -1.25 -5.86 -25.89
CA LEU A 391 -0.53 -5.48 -24.67
C LEU A 391 -0.04 -6.77 -23.99
N VAL A 392 1.28 -6.89 -23.84
CA VAL A 392 1.93 -8.08 -23.26
C VAL A 392 2.46 -7.71 -21.89
N LEU A 393 2.03 -8.44 -20.85
CA LEU A 393 2.36 -8.17 -19.45
C LEU A 393 3.25 -9.28 -18.87
N PRO A 394 4.17 -8.95 -17.96
CA PRO A 394 4.92 -9.95 -17.21
C PRO A 394 3.99 -10.69 -16.25
N GLU A 395 4.20 -12.00 -16.07
CA GLU A 395 3.32 -12.85 -15.25
C GLU A 395 3.18 -12.34 -13.80
N ASN A 396 4.31 -12.11 -13.12
CA ASN A 396 4.33 -11.62 -11.74
C ASN A 396 4.13 -10.11 -11.60
N GLY A 397 4.05 -9.38 -12.72
CA GLY A 397 3.71 -7.96 -12.77
C GLY A 397 2.36 -7.69 -13.44
N LYS A 398 1.52 -8.71 -13.68
CA LYS A 398 0.25 -8.59 -14.40
C LYS A 398 -0.71 -7.59 -13.75
N LEU A 399 -0.62 -7.45 -12.41
CA LEU A 399 -1.45 -6.54 -11.63
C LEU A 399 -0.90 -5.12 -11.52
N LEU A 400 0.32 -4.84 -12.01
CA LEU A 400 0.93 -3.50 -11.90
C LEU A 400 0.05 -2.39 -12.50
N PRO A 401 -0.53 -2.54 -13.71
CA PRO A 401 -1.42 -1.52 -14.26
C PRO A 401 -2.68 -1.30 -13.40
N LEU A 402 -3.20 -2.37 -12.80
CA LEU A 402 -4.38 -2.29 -11.93
C LEU A 402 -4.04 -1.58 -10.62
N LEU A 403 -2.92 -1.93 -9.99
CA LEU A 403 -2.45 -1.30 -8.75
C LEU A 403 -2.11 0.17 -8.98
N LEU A 404 -1.51 0.52 -10.13
CA LEU A 404 -1.32 1.91 -10.54
C LEU A 404 -2.66 2.64 -10.64
N ASN A 405 -3.65 2.08 -11.34
CA ASN A 405 -4.99 2.66 -11.43
C ASN A 405 -5.61 2.91 -10.05
N CYS A 406 -5.48 1.94 -9.14
CA CYS A 406 -5.99 2.03 -7.78
C CYS A 406 -5.27 3.11 -6.98
N LEU A 407 -3.94 3.16 -7.05
CA LEU A 407 -3.12 4.15 -6.37
C LEU A 407 -3.48 5.58 -6.83
N LEU A 408 -3.69 5.78 -8.13
CA LEU A 408 -4.15 7.05 -8.70
C LEU A 408 -5.57 7.44 -8.24
N LYS A 409 -6.39 6.50 -7.81
CA LYS A 409 -7.75 6.75 -7.28
C LYS A 409 -7.79 6.80 -5.75
N SER A 410 -6.74 6.32 -5.09
CA SER A 410 -6.64 6.28 -3.64
C SER A 410 -6.65 7.69 -3.03
N PRO A 411 -7.03 7.83 -1.74
CA PRO A 411 -6.97 9.11 -1.04
C PRO A 411 -5.58 9.76 -1.03
N LEU A 412 -4.51 8.99 -1.27
CA LEU A 412 -3.14 9.48 -1.36
C LEU A 412 -2.97 10.41 -2.58
N LEU A 413 -3.32 9.94 -3.78
CA LEU A 413 -3.00 10.63 -5.04
C LEU A 413 -4.20 11.20 -5.78
N LEU A 414 -5.42 10.98 -5.30
CA LEU A 414 -6.61 11.52 -5.93
C LEU A 414 -6.55 13.06 -5.92
N VAL A 415 -6.67 13.64 -7.12
CA VAL A 415 -6.62 15.09 -7.32
C VAL A 415 -7.97 15.70 -6.96
N ASN A 416 -7.93 16.76 -6.16
CA ASN A 416 -9.14 17.50 -5.81
C ASN A 416 -9.66 18.25 -7.04
N GLU A 417 -10.97 18.23 -7.28
CA GLU A 417 -11.58 18.98 -8.38
C GLU A 417 -11.36 20.49 -8.22
N ALA A 418 -10.89 21.14 -9.29
CA ALA A 418 -10.68 22.58 -9.30
C ALA A 418 -12.02 23.33 -9.15
N ASN A 419 -12.00 24.48 -8.46
CA ASN A 419 -13.11 25.43 -8.31
C ASN A 419 -14.30 25.03 -7.39
N LYS A 420 -14.22 23.95 -6.62
CA LYS A 420 -15.21 23.73 -5.54
C LYS A 420 -14.90 24.63 -4.33
N ARG A 421 -15.67 25.71 -4.18
CA ARG A 421 -15.57 26.66 -3.04
C ARG A 421 -16.12 26.10 -1.73
N GLU A 422 -16.95 25.06 -1.79
CA GLU A 422 -17.50 24.42 -0.60
C GLU A 422 -16.53 23.34 -0.09
N LEU A 423 -15.77 23.68 0.95
CA LEU A 423 -14.82 22.77 1.62
C LEU A 423 -15.45 21.42 2.01
N MET A 424 -16.76 21.39 2.29
CA MET A 424 -17.48 20.19 2.73
C MET A 424 -17.58 19.11 1.64
N ASN A 425 -17.52 19.49 0.37
CA ASN A 425 -17.64 18.60 -0.79
C ASN A 425 -16.27 18.25 -1.42
N VAL A 426 -15.18 18.70 -0.81
CA VAL A 426 -13.81 18.38 -1.25
C VAL A 426 -13.45 16.99 -0.73
N TYR A 427 -13.05 16.10 -1.63
CA TYR A 427 -12.53 14.79 -1.27
C TYR A 427 -11.40 14.38 -2.25
N PRO A 428 -10.31 13.79 -1.74
CA PRO A 428 -10.07 13.49 -0.33
C PRO A 428 -9.78 14.77 0.48
N ARG A 429 -10.19 14.76 1.75
CA ARG A 429 -9.91 15.87 2.68
C ARG A 429 -8.41 15.87 3.04
N GLY A 430 -7.90 17.02 3.49
CA GLY A 430 -6.51 17.17 3.94
C GLY A 430 -6.12 16.10 4.97
N ASP A 431 -6.94 15.92 6.01
CA ASP A 431 -6.69 14.92 7.04
C ASP A 431 -6.74 13.48 6.51
N LEU A 432 -7.64 13.17 5.57
CA LEU A 432 -7.71 11.83 4.97
C LEU A 432 -6.46 11.53 4.13
N ARG A 433 -5.94 12.52 3.40
CA ARG A 433 -4.70 12.37 2.64
C ARG A 433 -3.50 12.23 3.57
N ALA A 434 -3.44 13.03 4.64
CA ALA A 434 -2.43 12.90 5.69
C ALA A 434 -2.42 11.47 6.26
N TRP A 435 -3.58 11.00 6.73
CA TRP A 435 -3.73 9.61 7.18
C TRP A 435 -3.23 8.59 6.14
N ALA A 436 -3.59 8.75 4.86
CA ALA A 436 -3.15 7.84 3.80
C ALA A 436 -1.62 7.84 3.59
N ILE A 437 -0.96 9.00 3.74
CA ILE A 437 0.51 9.11 3.71
C ILE A 437 1.09 8.27 4.85
N GLN A 438 0.64 8.43 6.09
CA GLN A 438 1.15 7.64 7.22
C GLN A 438 0.87 6.15 7.06
N TYR A 439 -0.33 5.80 6.62
CA TYR A 439 -0.74 4.42 6.44
C TYR A 439 0.22 3.72 5.45
N VAL A 440 0.47 4.31 4.28
CA VAL A 440 1.37 3.73 3.26
C VAL A 440 2.83 3.68 3.71
N MET A 441 3.27 4.62 4.56
CA MET A 441 4.64 4.62 5.09
C MET A 441 4.90 3.48 6.07
N ASN A 442 3.89 3.07 6.86
CA ASN A 442 4.08 2.03 7.88
C ASN A 442 3.56 0.64 7.46
N CYS A 443 2.61 0.57 6.51
CA CYS A 443 1.91 -0.67 6.21
C CYS A 443 2.80 -1.76 5.59
N ASP A 444 2.43 -3.00 5.87
CA ASP A 444 2.96 -4.19 5.20
C ASP A 444 2.33 -4.38 3.80
N ALA A 445 2.81 -5.39 3.07
CA ALA A 445 2.29 -5.68 1.73
C ALA A 445 0.82 -6.16 1.74
N VAL A 446 0.31 -6.70 2.84
CA VAL A 446 -1.07 -7.20 2.96
C VAL A 446 -2.03 -6.01 3.13
N GLN A 447 -1.72 -5.15 4.09
CA GLN A 447 -2.41 -3.90 4.36
C GLN A 447 -2.39 -2.96 3.16
N PHE A 448 -1.27 -2.91 2.42
CA PHE A 448 -1.22 -2.17 1.16
C PHE A 448 -2.21 -2.70 0.13
N MET A 449 -2.35 -4.03 0.01
CA MET A 449 -3.34 -4.63 -0.90
C MET A 449 -4.77 -4.30 -0.47
N ASP A 450 -5.08 -4.36 0.83
CA ASP A 450 -6.40 -3.99 1.37
C ASP A 450 -6.71 -2.48 1.22
N PHE A 451 -5.66 -1.64 1.19
CA PHE A 451 -5.77 -0.21 0.91
C PHE A 451 -5.98 0.09 -0.57
N ALA A 452 -5.21 -0.54 -1.45
CA ALA A 452 -5.22 -0.28 -2.88
C ALA A 452 -6.40 -0.96 -3.59
N TYR A 453 -6.63 -2.26 -3.35
CA TYR A 453 -7.69 -3.04 -3.96
C TYR A 453 -8.44 -3.84 -2.87
N PRO A 454 -9.40 -3.21 -2.17
CA PRO A 454 -10.28 -3.88 -1.21
C PRO A 454 -10.95 -5.14 -1.77
N SER A 455 -11.36 -6.06 -0.90
CA SER A 455 -12.03 -7.29 -1.33
C SER A 455 -13.55 -7.13 -1.27
N LEU A 456 -14.22 -7.47 -2.39
CA LEU A 456 -15.68 -7.45 -2.51
C LEU A 456 -16.19 -8.88 -2.70
N PHE A 457 -17.16 -9.26 -1.87
CA PHE A 457 -17.69 -10.61 -1.80
C PHE A 457 -19.21 -10.61 -1.99
N LYS A 458 -19.73 -11.43 -2.90
CA LYS A 458 -21.19 -11.60 -3.06
C LYS A 458 -21.72 -12.64 -2.07
N LEU A 459 -22.61 -12.22 -1.17
CA LEU A 459 -23.23 -13.08 -0.16
C LEU A 459 -24.46 -13.78 -0.75
N GLU A 460 -24.24 -14.77 -1.61
CA GLU A 460 -25.31 -15.52 -2.29
C GLU A 460 -25.97 -16.52 -1.32
N PRO A 461 -27.28 -16.40 -1.02
CA PRO A 461 -27.94 -17.30 -0.07
C PRO A 461 -28.00 -18.74 -0.53
N ALA A 462 -28.19 -18.96 -1.85
CA ALA A 462 -28.40 -20.27 -2.46
C ALA A 462 -27.13 -21.12 -2.54
N LYS A 463 -25.95 -20.49 -2.58
CA LYS A 463 -24.66 -21.20 -2.69
C LYS A 463 -24.24 -21.67 -1.29
N VAL A 464 -24.08 -22.98 -1.12
CA VAL A 464 -23.61 -23.60 0.13
C VAL A 464 -22.15 -24.03 -0.07
N GLY A 465 -21.28 -23.78 0.90
CA GLY A 465 -19.85 -24.16 0.83
C GLY A 465 -18.86 -23.05 1.25
N TRP A 466 -19.35 -21.86 1.59
CA TRP A 466 -18.57 -20.77 2.18
C TRP A 466 -19.04 -20.51 3.62
N GLY A 467 -18.24 -19.79 4.42
CA GLY A 467 -18.53 -19.53 5.83
C GLY A 467 -18.37 -20.78 6.71
N VAL A 468 -17.50 -21.70 6.30
CA VAL A 468 -17.10 -22.90 7.05
C VAL A 468 -15.63 -22.79 7.41
N VAL A 469 -15.31 -23.07 8.68
CA VAL A 469 -13.94 -23.16 9.18
C VAL A 469 -13.40 -24.56 8.90
N ASP A 470 -12.27 -24.66 8.23
CA ASP A 470 -11.54 -25.92 8.06
C ASP A 470 -10.87 -26.30 9.39
N GLU A 471 -11.27 -27.42 9.99
CA GLU A 471 -10.78 -27.89 11.28
C GLU A 471 -9.26 -28.18 11.31
N ALA A 472 -8.66 -28.51 10.15
CA ALA A 472 -7.24 -28.84 10.07
C ALA A 472 -6.34 -27.60 10.03
N THR A 473 -6.84 -26.51 9.44
CA THR A 473 -6.04 -25.31 9.15
C THR A 473 -6.50 -24.07 9.90
N GLY A 474 -7.72 -24.09 10.46
CA GLY A 474 -8.37 -22.92 11.06
C GLY A 474 -8.85 -21.90 10.03
N PHE A 475 -8.77 -22.19 8.72
CA PHE A 475 -9.10 -21.23 7.67
C PHE A 475 -10.59 -21.18 7.34
N VAL A 476 -11.07 -19.97 7.07
CA VAL A 476 -12.47 -19.74 6.68
C VAL A 476 -12.63 -19.73 5.17
N SER A 477 -13.51 -20.59 4.68
CA SER A 477 -13.93 -20.60 3.26
C SER A 477 -14.68 -19.31 2.92
N LYS A 478 -14.21 -18.60 1.88
CA LYS A 478 -14.77 -17.31 1.48
C LYS A 478 -15.80 -17.47 0.36
N PRO A 479 -16.79 -16.56 0.27
CA PRO A 479 -17.79 -16.55 -0.80
C PRO A 479 -17.18 -16.06 -2.14
N GLU A 480 -18.02 -15.93 -3.16
CA GLU A 480 -17.58 -15.53 -4.50
C GLU A 480 -17.00 -14.11 -4.52
N TYR A 481 -15.73 -14.03 -4.94
CA TYR A 481 -15.01 -12.78 -5.13
C TYR A 481 -15.55 -12.00 -6.34
N CYS A 482 -15.75 -10.71 -6.17
CA CYS A 482 -16.26 -9.80 -7.18
C CYS A 482 -15.23 -8.69 -7.48
N PHE A 483 -15.17 -8.27 -8.73
CA PHE A 483 -14.34 -7.12 -9.13
C PHE A 483 -14.91 -5.82 -8.57
N LEU A 484 -14.02 -4.85 -8.32
CA LEU A 484 -14.34 -3.52 -7.79
C LEU A 484 -14.94 -2.59 -8.85
N THR A 485 -16.12 -2.98 -9.35
CA THR A 485 -16.96 -2.18 -10.26
C THR A 485 -18.37 -2.05 -9.69
N ALA A 486 -18.97 -0.87 -9.82
CA ALA A 486 -20.36 -0.59 -9.47
C ALA A 486 -21.35 -1.44 -10.28
N SER A 487 -20.92 -1.99 -11.43
CA SER A 487 -21.70 -2.96 -12.20
C SER A 487 -21.82 -4.33 -11.53
N ALA A 488 -20.85 -4.70 -10.68
CA ALA A 488 -20.90 -5.94 -9.90
C ALA A 488 -21.94 -5.85 -8.77
N LEU A 489 -22.24 -4.63 -8.30
CA LEU A 489 -23.28 -4.39 -7.32
C LEU A 489 -24.65 -4.47 -7.98
N GLU A 490 -25.31 -5.62 -7.91
CA GLU A 490 -26.70 -5.80 -8.37
C GLU A 490 -27.73 -5.16 -7.41
N LEU A 491 -28.91 -4.81 -7.90
CA LEU A 491 -29.99 -4.26 -7.07
C LEU A 491 -30.62 -5.29 -6.12
N SER A 492 -30.55 -6.57 -6.46
CA SER A 492 -31.10 -7.68 -5.67
C SER A 492 -30.07 -8.39 -4.79
N GLY A 493 -28.81 -7.99 -4.86
CA GLY A 493 -27.70 -8.66 -4.16
C GLY A 493 -27.35 -8.03 -2.81
N VAL A 494 -26.70 -8.83 -1.97
CA VAL A 494 -26.02 -8.38 -0.74
C VAL A 494 -24.54 -8.69 -0.88
N TYR A 495 -23.70 -7.72 -0.53
CA TYR A 495 -22.25 -7.82 -0.69
C TYR A 495 -21.54 -7.48 0.61
N LEU A 496 -20.40 -8.11 0.86
CA LEU A 496 -19.46 -7.75 1.92
C LEU A 496 -18.23 -7.11 1.29
N LEU A 497 -17.95 -5.87 1.65
CA LEU A 497 -16.75 -5.14 1.26
C LEU A 497 -15.82 -5.03 2.48
N THR A 498 -14.57 -5.44 2.29
CA THR A 498 -13.54 -5.41 3.35
C THR A 498 -12.34 -4.60 2.88
N GLY A 499 -11.95 -3.59 3.65
CA GLY A 499 -10.80 -2.75 3.35
C GLY A 499 -10.53 -1.74 4.47
N TRP A 500 -9.84 -0.65 4.17
CA TRP A 500 -9.42 0.36 5.16
C TRP A 500 -10.56 1.12 5.86
N MET A 501 -11.78 1.12 5.31
CA MET A 501 -12.99 1.64 5.99
C MET A 501 -13.64 0.63 6.95
N GLY A 502 -13.01 -0.53 7.15
CA GLY A 502 -13.52 -1.66 7.92
C GLY A 502 -14.52 -2.51 7.11
N LEU A 503 -15.39 -3.23 7.82
CA LEU A 503 -16.37 -4.13 7.22
C LEU A 503 -17.66 -3.39 6.84
N ILE A 504 -18.05 -3.47 5.57
CA ILE A 504 -19.26 -2.85 5.05
C ILE A 504 -20.13 -3.90 4.38
N ILE A 505 -21.37 -4.06 4.83
CA ILE A 505 -22.38 -4.86 4.15
C ILE A 505 -23.20 -3.95 3.25
N VAL A 506 -23.09 -4.13 1.93
CA VAL A 506 -23.82 -3.35 0.93
C VAL A 506 -25.09 -4.10 0.56
N VAL A 507 -26.24 -3.48 0.80
CA VAL A 507 -27.57 -4.03 0.53
C VAL A 507 -28.19 -3.34 -0.68
N GLY A 508 -28.58 -4.12 -1.68
CA GLY A 508 -29.32 -3.63 -2.84
C GLY A 508 -30.77 -3.24 -2.51
N ASN A 509 -31.35 -2.35 -3.32
CA ASN A 509 -32.70 -1.81 -3.08
C ASN A 509 -33.85 -2.79 -3.39
N GLN A 510 -33.56 -3.89 -4.07
CA GLN A 510 -34.52 -4.92 -4.49
C GLN A 510 -34.15 -6.29 -3.92
N VAL A 511 -33.44 -6.32 -2.78
CA VAL A 511 -33.13 -7.58 -2.08
C VAL A 511 -34.44 -8.20 -1.56
N ALA A 512 -34.56 -9.52 -1.69
CA ALA A 512 -35.73 -10.25 -1.21
C ALA A 512 -35.91 -10.07 0.31
N PRO A 513 -37.14 -9.78 0.80
CA PRO A 513 -37.40 -9.59 2.23
C PRO A 513 -36.95 -10.77 3.10
N GLU A 514 -37.04 -11.99 2.56
CA GLU A 514 -36.59 -13.23 3.22
C GLU A 514 -35.10 -13.18 3.60
N VAL A 515 -34.25 -12.61 2.73
CA VAL A 515 -32.80 -12.49 2.99
C VAL A 515 -32.52 -11.43 4.06
N LEU A 516 -33.27 -10.34 4.05
CA LEU A 516 -33.15 -9.28 5.06
C LEU A 516 -33.62 -9.75 6.44
N GLU A 517 -34.71 -10.53 6.47
CA GLU A 517 -35.20 -11.16 7.70
C GLU A 517 -34.19 -12.16 8.25
N GLN A 518 -33.56 -12.95 7.37
CA GLN A 518 -32.55 -13.92 7.78
C GLN A 518 -31.26 -13.29 8.33
N LEU A 519 -30.85 -12.12 7.83
CA LEU A 519 -29.59 -11.46 8.20
C LEU A 519 -29.75 -10.45 9.35
N PHE A 520 -30.83 -9.68 9.34
CA PHE A 520 -31.03 -8.51 10.20
C PHE A 520 -32.35 -8.55 11.00
N GLY A 521 -33.24 -9.51 10.73
CA GLY A 521 -34.56 -9.59 11.37
C GLY A 521 -35.54 -8.49 10.91
N VAL A 522 -35.31 -7.85 9.77
CA VAL A 522 -36.16 -6.79 9.21
C VAL A 522 -36.67 -7.15 7.82
N GLN A 523 -37.87 -6.68 7.47
CA GLN A 523 -38.50 -6.96 6.17
C GLN A 523 -38.05 -5.99 5.06
N ALA A 524 -37.52 -4.81 5.42
CA ALA A 524 -37.02 -3.81 4.48
C ALA A 524 -36.03 -2.86 5.15
N VAL A 525 -35.12 -2.28 4.36
CA VAL A 525 -34.20 -1.22 4.80
C VAL A 525 -34.45 0.04 3.97
N PRO A 526 -35.37 0.93 4.41
CA PRO A 526 -35.88 2.00 3.55
C PRO A 526 -34.92 3.18 3.41
N ASP A 527 -34.10 3.46 4.43
CA ASP A 527 -33.27 4.66 4.49
C ASP A 527 -31.92 4.40 5.18
N ALA A 528 -31.02 5.38 5.05
CA ALA A 528 -29.67 5.31 5.62
C ALA A 528 -29.66 5.26 7.16
N TYR A 529 -30.65 5.86 7.81
CA TYR A 529 -30.73 5.86 9.28
C TYR A 529 -31.11 4.49 9.82
N THR A 530 -32.11 3.82 9.22
CA THR A 530 -32.44 2.44 9.56
C THR A 530 -31.24 1.53 9.30
N ALA A 531 -30.60 1.65 8.13
CA ALA A 531 -29.43 0.86 7.77
C ALA A 531 -28.29 0.98 8.81
N ALA A 532 -28.00 2.19 9.26
CA ALA A 532 -26.93 2.45 10.23
C ALA A 532 -27.17 1.84 11.62
N GLN A 533 -28.41 1.49 11.95
CA GLN A 533 -28.79 0.85 13.23
C GLN A 533 -28.89 -0.67 13.15
N LEU A 534 -28.80 -1.24 11.94
CA LEU A 534 -28.87 -2.69 11.76
C LEU A 534 -27.58 -3.35 12.26
N ALA A 535 -27.76 -4.45 12.97
CA ALA A 535 -26.71 -5.39 13.33
C ALA A 535 -27.09 -6.78 12.80
N LEU A 536 -26.09 -7.62 12.58
CA LEU A 536 -26.33 -9.02 12.24
C LEU A 536 -27.05 -9.73 13.39
N LEU A 537 -27.93 -10.67 13.04
CA LEU A 537 -28.54 -11.57 14.02
C LEU A 537 -27.47 -12.44 14.71
N PRO A 538 -27.69 -12.86 15.96
CA PRO A 538 -26.73 -13.70 16.68
C PRO A 538 -26.59 -15.07 16.03
N GLU A 539 -25.44 -15.70 16.25
CA GLU A 539 -25.16 -17.08 15.83
C GLU A 539 -26.25 -18.04 16.34
N GLY A 540 -26.62 -19.01 15.50
CA GLY A 540 -27.67 -19.99 15.76
C GLY A 540 -29.07 -19.54 15.34
N SER A 541 -29.21 -18.34 14.76
CA SER A 541 -30.50 -17.84 14.26
C SER A 541 -30.89 -18.54 12.95
N ASN A 542 -30.00 -18.50 11.94
CA ASN A 542 -30.25 -19.00 10.59
C ASN A 542 -28.94 -19.40 9.92
N ALA A 543 -28.96 -20.43 9.06
CA ALA A 543 -27.76 -20.91 8.37
C ALA A 543 -27.05 -19.84 7.51
N LEU A 544 -27.79 -18.92 6.88
CA LEU A 544 -27.18 -17.80 6.15
C LEU A 544 -26.44 -16.85 7.09
N CYS A 545 -27.07 -16.48 8.21
CA CYS A 545 -26.49 -15.58 9.19
C CYS A 545 -25.26 -16.21 9.85
N ASP A 546 -25.30 -17.50 10.17
CA ASP A 546 -24.17 -18.24 10.73
C ASP A 546 -22.95 -18.18 9.82
N ARG A 547 -23.13 -18.38 8.50
CA ARG A 547 -22.03 -18.24 7.53
C ARG A 547 -21.45 -16.84 7.48
N VAL A 548 -22.29 -15.80 7.57
CA VAL A 548 -21.83 -14.41 7.59
C VAL A 548 -21.13 -14.08 8.92
N ASN A 549 -21.63 -14.56 10.05
CA ASN A 549 -21.01 -14.39 11.36
C ASN A 549 -19.65 -15.08 11.43
N VAL A 550 -19.49 -16.28 10.83
CA VAL A 550 -18.18 -16.95 10.72
C VAL A 550 -17.19 -16.10 9.91
N LEU A 551 -17.62 -15.50 8.79
CA LEU A 551 -16.77 -14.58 8.02
C LEU A 551 -16.40 -13.34 8.85
N VAL A 552 -17.38 -12.69 9.49
CA VAL A 552 -17.13 -11.52 10.34
C VAL A 552 -16.21 -11.88 11.51
N GLY A 553 -16.35 -13.09 12.07
CA GLY A 553 -15.49 -13.66 13.10
C GLY A 553 -14.03 -13.80 12.66
N ASP A 554 -13.77 -14.23 11.42
CA ASP A 554 -12.40 -14.24 10.86
C ASP A 554 -11.78 -12.84 10.85
N TYR A 555 -12.54 -11.82 10.45
CA TYR A 555 -12.08 -10.44 10.49
C TYR A 555 -11.95 -9.88 11.91
N GLN A 556 -12.85 -10.24 12.83
CA GLN A 556 -12.78 -9.88 14.24
C GLN A 556 -11.54 -10.47 14.92
N ASN A 557 -11.15 -11.70 14.56
CA ASN A 557 -9.93 -12.33 15.06
C ASN A 557 -8.67 -11.60 14.59
N ARG A 558 -8.69 -10.98 13.41
CA ARG A 558 -7.55 -10.23 12.84
C ARG A 558 -7.47 -8.78 13.29
N PHE A 559 -8.62 -8.11 13.40
CA PHE A 559 -8.69 -6.65 13.57
C PHE A 559 -9.30 -6.19 14.90
N GLY A 560 -9.73 -7.14 15.75
CA GLY A 560 -10.28 -6.90 17.09
C GLY A 560 -11.73 -7.38 17.23
N CYS A 561 -12.07 -7.97 18.39
CA CYS A 561 -13.35 -8.66 18.58
C CYS A 561 -14.58 -7.73 18.61
N TYR A 562 -14.36 -6.44 18.85
CA TYR A 562 -15.42 -5.43 18.80
C TYR A 562 -15.76 -4.97 17.38
N LEU A 563 -15.05 -5.44 16.36
CA LEU A 563 -15.31 -5.04 14.98
C LEU A 563 -16.71 -5.49 14.54
N GLN A 564 -17.53 -4.54 14.10
CA GLN A 564 -18.88 -4.80 13.61
C GLN A 564 -19.05 -4.29 12.18
N PRO A 565 -19.77 -5.03 11.32
CA PRO A 565 -20.06 -4.58 9.97
C PRO A 565 -21.05 -3.43 9.99
N ARG A 566 -20.77 -2.37 9.21
CA ARG A 566 -21.73 -1.29 8.96
C ARG A 566 -22.61 -1.67 7.77
N VAL A 567 -23.93 -1.47 7.87
CA VAL A 567 -24.86 -1.80 6.78
C VAL A 567 -25.17 -0.57 5.95
N VAL A 568 -24.92 -0.62 4.64
CA VAL A 568 -25.12 0.50 3.71
C VAL A 568 -26.10 0.09 2.63
N VAL A 569 -27.14 0.90 2.42
CA VAL A 569 -28.13 0.68 1.36
C VAL A 569 -27.74 1.47 0.10
N ARG A 570 -27.92 0.85 -1.07
CA ARG A 570 -27.58 1.47 -2.35
C ARG A 570 -28.40 2.75 -2.62
N GLY A 571 -27.73 3.78 -3.11
CA GLY A 571 -28.37 5.07 -3.41
C GLY A 571 -28.45 6.04 -2.22
N THR A 572 -27.96 5.64 -1.05
CA THR A 572 -27.72 6.55 0.08
C THR A 572 -26.43 7.34 -0.10
N THR A 573 -26.22 8.39 0.71
CA THR A 573 -24.98 9.18 0.69
C THR A 573 -23.75 8.35 1.05
N GLU A 574 -23.86 7.40 1.98
CA GLU A 574 -22.76 6.49 2.32
C GLU A 574 -22.45 5.50 1.20
N ALA A 575 -23.45 5.12 0.39
CA ALA A 575 -23.20 4.30 -0.79
C ALA A 575 -22.28 5.00 -1.80
N SER A 576 -22.25 6.34 -1.82
CA SER A 576 -21.28 7.09 -2.65
C SER A 576 -19.83 6.82 -2.23
N ARG A 577 -19.54 6.68 -0.92
CA ARG A 577 -18.20 6.30 -0.42
C ARG A 577 -17.84 4.87 -0.79
N VAL A 578 -18.83 3.98 -0.82
CA VAL A 578 -18.65 2.60 -1.33
C VAL A 578 -18.34 2.61 -2.83
N ILE A 579 -19.03 3.43 -3.61
CA ILE A 579 -18.77 3.59 -5.05
C ILE A 579 -17.36 4.17 -5.30
N GLU A 580 -16.87 5.04 -4.43
CA GLU A 580 -15.48 5.54 -4.49
C GLU A 580 -14.42 4.45 -4.25
N MET A 581 -14.78 3.34 -3.61
CA MET A 581 -13.91 2.16 -3.51
C MET A 581 -14.02 1.21 -4.72
N MET A 582 -14.94 1.47 -5.66
CA MET A 582 -15.03 0.73 -6.93
C MET A 582 -13.98 1.29 -7.91
N THR A 583 -12.72 0.93 -7.68
CA THR A 583 -11.55 1.52 -8.33
C THR A 583 -11.45 1.23 -9.83
N GLU A 584 -12.20 0.28 -10.37
CA GLU A 584 -12.16 -0.02 -11.81
C GLU A 584 -12.98 0.96 -12.65
N ASP A 585 -13.98 1.61 -12.05
CA ASP A 585 -14.87 2.54 -12.75
C ASP A 585 -14.26 3.95 -12.88
N VAL A 586 -14.89 4.81 -13.69
CA VAL A 586 -14.52 6.22 -13.81
C VAL A 586 -14.81 6.96 -12.50
N GLN A 587 -13.84 7.73 -12.00
CA GLN A 587 -13.98 8.49 -10.77
C GLN A 587 -13.43 9.92 -10.91
N ARG A 588 -14.29 10.94 -10.75
CA ARG A 588 -13.93 12.36 -10.52
C ARG A 588 -12.87 12.98 -11.45
N ASN A 589 -12.71 12.50 -12.69
CA ASN A 589 -11.69 12.86 -13.72
C ASN A 589 -10.52 11.86 -13.89
N THR A 590 -10.49 10.77 -13.13
CA THR A 590 -9.59 9.64 -13.40
C THR A 590 -10.32 8.63 -14.30
N PRO A 591 -9.67 8.16 -15.39
CA PRO A 591 -10.26 7.20 -16.33
C PRO A 591 -10.64 5.87 -15.66
N SER A 592 -11.50 5.09 -16.34
CA SER A 592 -11.73 3.69 -15.97
C SER A 592 -10.46 2.87 -16.13
N PHE A 593 -10.39 1.69 -15.51
CA PHE A 593 -9.23 0.82 -15.67
C PHE A 593 -9.03 0.41 -17.14
N SER A 594 -10.12 0.13 -17.87
CA SER A 594 -10.05 -0.16 -19.30
C SER A 594 -9.49 1.00 -20.13
N ASP A 595 -9.85 2.24 -19.78
CA ASP A 595 -9.36 3.43 -20.47
C ASP A 595 -7.87 3.67 -20.17
N LEU A 596 -7.44 3.47 -18.91
CA LEU A 596 -6.03 3.57 -18.54
C LEU A 596 -5.19 2.53 -19.29
N LEU A 597 -5.66 1.29 -19.40
CA LEU A 597 -4.95 0.25 -20.18
C LEU A 597 -4.81 0.63 -21.65
N MET A 598 -5.83 1.26 -22.25
CA MET A 598 -5.75 1.77 -23.62
C MET A 598 -4.73 2.91 -23.75
N GLN A 599 -4.67 3.82 -22.77
CA GLN A 599 -3.69 4.91 -22.72
C GLN A 599 -2.26 4.36 -22.63
N VAL A 600 -2.01 3.49 -21.64
CA VAL A 600 -0.72 2.81 -21.45
C VAL A 600 -0.29 2.08 -22.72
N HIS A 601 -1.21 1.33 -23.35
CA HIS A 601 -0.92 0.62 -24.59
C HIS A 601 -0.57 1.56 -25.75
N SER A 602 -1.32 2.67 -25.89
CA SER A 602 -1.06 3.68 -26.91
C SER A 602 0.31 4.34 -26.73
N ASN A 603 0.69 4.68 -25.49
CA ASN A 603 1.97 5.29 -25.17
C ASN A 603 3.15 4.33 -25.43
N ILE A 604 2.97 3.06 -25.08
CA ILE A 604 3.95 2.00 -25.38
C ILE A 604 4.13 1.88 -26.89
N ILE A 605 3.04 1.81 -27.68
CA ILE A 605 3.15 1.71 -29.14
C ILE A 605 3.81 2.95 -29.74
N ALA A 606 3.51 4.15 -29.24
CA ALA A 606 4.13 5.38 -29.73
C ALA A 606 5.64 5.45 -29.47
N SER A 607 6.14 4.67 -28.50
CA SER A 607 7.54 4.63 -28.08
C SER A 607 8.34 3.47 -28.69
N VAL A 608 7.68 2.56 -29.42
CA VAL A 608 8.28 1.44 -30.18
C VAL A 608 8.50 1.88 -31.62
#